data_AF-A0A5R9A441-F1
#
_entry.id   AF-A0A5R9A441-F1
#
_cell.length_a   1.000
_cell.length_b   1.000
_cell.length_c   1.000
_cell.angle_alpha   90.00
_cell.angle_beta   90.00
_cell.angle_gamma   90.00
#
_symmetry.space_group_name_H-M   'P 1'
#
loop_
_entity.id
_entity.type
_entity.pdbx_description
1 polymer ?
#
loop_
_entity_poly.entity_id
_entity_poly.type
_entity_poly.pdbx_seq_one_letter_code
_entity_poly.pdbx_strand_id
1 'polypeptide(L)'
;MGIFDRLFGGRFSAPPPEDTDISDAEIQRELHPRPTAEQRKAMAALLSALFAHMPASESDRLTRRIKRLFTDINGATEALSAGLLDDARGQKPEYLTLLSVDWRGFDGFEYQAPLAVKASGLEEAYEYRHLEASEMVQLLAEFDEWLTVRGRRYLHLESGSDTYEGVIVMSAQAPDIIRIAADAGIRFSLTPV
;
A
#
# COMPACT_ATOMS: atom_id res chain seq x y z
N MET A 1 18.31 -24.73 -62.63
CA MET A 1 18.84 -23.71 -61.69
C MET A 1 17.69 -22.79 -61.33
N GLY A 2 17.26 -22.85 -60.07
CA GLY A 2 15.97 -22.33 -59.62
C GLY A 2 15.99 -20.84 -59.30
N ILE A 3 14.91 -20.17 -59.65
CA ILE A 3 14.62 -18.75 -59.44
C ILE A 3 14.53 -18.39 -57.94
N PHE A 4 14.46 -19.40 -57.06
CA PHE A 4 14.29 -19.27 -55.61
C PHE A 4 15.59 -19.02 -54.83
N ASP A 5 16.77 -19.32 -55.39
CA ASP A 5 18.07 -19.08 -54.70
C ASP A 5 18.41 -17.58 -54.56
N ARG A 6 17.74 -16.70 -55.31
CA ARG A 6 17.98 -15.25 -55.30
C ARG A 6 17.11 -14.47 -54.30
N LEU A 7 16.10 -15.09 -53.69
CA LEU A 7 15.20 -14.40 -52.75
C LEU A 7 15.61 -14.55 -51.28
N PHE A 8 16.44 -15.55 -50.95
CA PHE A 8 16.83 -15.84 -49.57
C PHE A 8 18.35 -15.98 -49.35
N GLY A 9 19.17 -15.73 -50.37
CA GLY A 9 20.64 -15.86 -50.33
C GLY A 9 21.39 -14.64 -49.77
N GLY A 10 20.68 -13.59 -49.35
CA GLY A 10 21.27 -12.50 -48.60
C GLY A 10 21.29 -12.87 -47.13
N ARG A 11 22.49 -13.05 -46.56
CA ARG A 11 22.67 -13.13 -45.11
C ARG A 11 21.95 -11.93 -44.48
N PHE A 12 20.79 -12.15 -43.86
CA PHE A 12 20.24 -11.24 -42.87
C PHE A 12 21.20 -11.28 -41.68
N SER A 13 22.35 -10.63 -41.81
CA SER A 13 23.06 -10.13 -40.65
C SER A 13 22.23 -8.95 -40.21
N ALA A 14 21.62 -9.05 -39.03
CA ALA A 14 21.22 -7.83 -38.33
C ALA A 14 22.44 -6.88 -38.34
N PRO A 15 22.26 -5.57 -38.57
CA PRO A 15 23.31 -4.63 -38.26
C PRO A 15 23.77 -4.93 -36.82
N PRO A 16 25.09 -4.96 -36.56
CA PRO A 16 25.55 -5.11 -35.18
C PRO A 16 24.79 -4.10 -34.32
N PRO A 17 24.23 -4.53 -33.17
CA PRO A 17 23.48 -3.61 -32.32
C PRO A 17 24.33 -2.36 -32.13
N GLU A 18 23.75 -1.19 -32.37
CA GLU A 18 24.45 0.06 -32.11
C GLU A 18 24.95 -0.01 -30.67
N ASP A 19 26.26 0.16 -30.48
CA ASP A 19 26.88 0.20 -29.15
C ASP A 19 26.13 1.27 -28.36
N THR A 20 25.21 0.80 -27.51
CA THR A 20 24.40 1.69 -26.70
C THR A 20 25.32 2.10 -25.58
N ASP A 21 25.88 3.31 -25.67
CA ASP A 21 26.80 3.90 -24.67
C ASP A 21 26.14 4.11 -23.29
N ILE A 22 24.91 3.63 -23.10
CA ILE A 22 24.15 3.72 -21.86
C ILE A 22 24.52 2.51 -21.00
N SER A 23 25.01 2.79 -19.79
CA SER A 23 25.33 1.73 -18.84
C SER A 23 24.07 0.98 -18.39
N ASP A 24 24.18 -0.32 -18.08
CA ASP A 24 23.09 -1.11 -17.48
C ASP A 24 22.47 -0.42 -16.25
N ALA A 25 23.29 0.33 -15.49
CA ALA A 25 22.86 1.08 -14.32
C ALA A 25 22.01 2.32 -14.67
N GLU A 26 22.24 2.96 -15.81
CA GLU A 26 21.39 4.03 -16.33
C GLU A 26 20.09 3.49 -16.89
N ILE A 27 20.14 2.38 -17.65
CA ILE A 27 18.94 1.69 -18.13
C ILE A 27 18.04 1.31 -16.94
N GLN A 28 18.61 0.71 -15.90
CA GLN A 28 17.84 0.37 -14.69
C GLN A 28 17.29 1.60 -13.96
N ARG A 29 17.99 2.74 -13.98
CA ARG A 29 17.51 3.99 -13.36
C ARG A 29 16.37 4.62 -14.14
N GLU A 30 16.39 4.52 -15.46
CA GLU A 30 15.29 4.98 -16.31
C GLU A 30 14.06 4.09 -16.15
N LEU A 31 14.26 2.77 -16.04
CA LEU A 31 13.16 1.81 -15.82
C LEU A 31 12.56 1.88 -14.42
N HIS A 32 13.36 2.23 -13.41
CA HIS A 32 12.94 2.35 -12.00
C HIS A 32 13.35 3.71 -11.42
N PRO A 33 12.59 4.78 -11.73
CA PRO A 33 12.89 6.10 -11.20
C PRO A 33 12.81 6.07 -9.67
N ARG A 34 13.76 6.73 -9.01
CA ARG A 34 13.77 6.82 -7.55
C ARG A 34 12.73 7.83 -7.06
N PRO A 35 12.15 7.63 -5.86
CA PRO A 35 11.30 8.61 -5.23
C PRO A 35 11.98 9.96 -5.06
N THR A 36 11.24 11.03 -5.35
CA THR A 36 11.72 12.40 -5.17
C THR A 36 11.92 12.73 -3.69
N ALA A 37 12.68 13.79 -3.40
CA ALA A 37 12.85 14.27 -2.02
C ALA A 37 11.50 14.68 -1.39
N GLU A 38 10.60 15.24 -2.19
CA GLU A 38 9.25 15.63 -1.78
C GLU A 38 8.41 14.40 -1.42
N GLN A 39 8.39 13.36 -2.25
CA GLN A 39 7.69 12.11 -1.94
C GLN A 39 8.24 11.43 -0.69
N ARG A 40 9.56 11.43 -0.48
CA ARG A 40 10.17 10.89 0.75
C ARG A 40 9.76 11.68 1.99
N LYS A 41 9.65 13.00 1.88
CA LYS A 41 9.17 13.88 2.95
C LYS A 41 7.69 13.63 3.23
N ALA A 42 6.87 13.51 2.19
CA ALA A 42 5.45 13.19 2.30
C ALA A 42 5.23 11.82 2.94
N MET A 43 5.97 10.79 2.51
CA MET A 43 5.96 9.46 3.14
C MET A 43 6.32 9.55 4.62
N ALA A 44 7.37 10.30 4.99
CA ALA A 44 7.72 10.46 6.40
C ALA A 44 6.62 11.15 7.23
N ALA A 45 5.95 12.16 6.65
CA ALA A 45 4.83 12.84 7.30
C ALA A 45 3.61 11.91 7.44
N LEU A 46 3.31 11.11 6.41
CA LEU A 46 2.25 10.11 6.44
C LEU A 46 2.48 9.10 7.57
N LEU A 47 3.68 8.49 7.63
CA LEU A 47 4.02 7.51 8.66
C LEU A 47 3.95 8.09 10.07
N SER A 48 4.37 9.35 10.23
CA SER A 48 4.23 10.05 11.52
C SER A 48 2.77 10.23 11.92
N ALA A 49 1.87 10.49 10.97
CA ALA A 49 0.44 10.63 11.23
C ALA A 49 -0.20 9.27 11.55
N LEU A 50 0.11 8.23 10.77
CA LEU A 50 -0.45 6.89 10.95
C LEU A 50 0.01 6.23 12.26
N PHE A 51 1.25 6.47 12.70
CA PHE A 51 1.81 5.85 13.90
C PHE A 51 1.69 6.72 15.16
N ALA A 52 0.87 7.76 15.15
CA ALA A 52 0.79 8.73 16.26
C ALA A 52 0.44 8.11 17.63
N HIS A 53 -0.28 6.98 17.65
CA HIS A 53 -0.68 6.27 18.87
C HIS A 53 0.23 5.08 19.23
N MET A 54 1.27 4.84 18.44
CA MET A 54 2.19 3.73 18.61
C MET A 54 3.40 4.16 19.46
N PRO A 55 3.99 3.27 20.29
CA PRO A 55 5.23 3.56 20.99
C PRO A 55 6.38 3.87 20.03
N ALA A 56 7.23 4.83 20.40
CA ALA A 56 8.34 5.30 19.56
C ALA A 56 9.26 4.16 19.06
N SER A 57 9.50 3.15 19.89
CA SER A 57 10.35 2.00 19.52
C SER A 57 9.79 1.21 18.34
N GLU A 58 8.47 1.06 18.26
CA GLU A 58 7.79 0.34 17.19
C GLU A 58 7.60 1.25 15.96
N SER A 59 7.19 2.50 16.15
CA SER A 59 7.00 3.45 15.05
C SER A 59 8.30 3.72 14.29
N ASP A 60 9.43 3.84 15.00
CA ASP A 60 10.75 4.04 14.40
C ASP A 60 11.23 2.79 13.64
N ARG A 61 10.90 1.60 14.17
CA ARG A 61 11.23 0.33 13.53
C ARG A 61 10.50 0.18 12.19
N LEU A 62 9.19 0.39 12.18
CA LEU A 62 8.36 0.32 10.98
C LEU A 62 8.71 1.44 10.00
N THR A 63 8.93 2.66 10.48
CA THR A 63 9.32 3.80 9.64
C THR A 63 10.64 3.53 8.90
N ARG A 64 11.67 3.00 9.59
CA ARG A 64 12.94 2.64 8.95
C ARG A 64 12.76 1.54 7.90
N ARG A 65 11.91 0.56 8.18
CA ARG A 65 11.61 -0.54 7.25
C ARG A 65 10.93 -0.02 5.99
N ILE A 66 9.84 0.72 6.12
CA ILE A 66 9.08 1.27 4.97
C ILE A 66 9.97 2.19 4.13
N LYS A 67 10.75 3.07 4.77
CA LYS A 67 11.72 3.92 4.05
C LYS A 67 12.78 3.14 3.29
N ARG A 68 13.17 1.96 3.77
CA ARG A 68 14.12 1.07 3.09
C ARG A 68 13.48 0.36 1.90
N LEU A 69 12.19 0.02 1.98
CA LEU A 69 11.43 -0.57 0.89
C LEU A 69 11.03 0.46 -0.17
N PHE A 70 10.88 1.74 0.20
CA PHE A 70 10.52 2.81 -0.71
C PHE A 70 11.70 3.27 -1.60
N THR A 71 11.98 2.45 -2.62
CA THR A 71 13.09 2.60 -3.57
C THR A 71 12.65 3.05 -4.97
N ASP A 72 11.40 2.78 -5.34
CA ASP A 72 10.78 3.13 -6.63
C ASP A 72 9.69 4.21 -6.43
N ILE A 73 9.64 5.19 -7.34
CA ILE A 73 8.65 6.28 -7.35
C ILE A 73 7.20 5.76 -7.37
N ASN A 74 6.96 4.61 -8.00
CA ASN A 74 5.65 3.98 -8.09
C ASN A 74 5.44 2.90 -7.02
N GLY A 75 6.47 2.58 -6.22
CA GLY A 75 6.45 1.52 -5.21
C GLY A 75 5.97 1.97 -3.83
N ALA A 76 5.33 3.13 -3.70
CA ALA A 76 4.97 3.70 -2.40
C ALA A 76 3.94 2.83 -1.65
N THR A 77 2.89 2.39 -2.33
CA THR A 77 1.85 1.51 -1.76
C THR A 77 2.43 0.15 -1.37
N GLU A 78 3.20 -0.47 -2.27
CA GLU A 78 3.86 -1.75 -2.00
C GLU A 78 4.82 -1.65 -0.80
N ALA A 79 5.61 -0.57 -0.71
CA ALA A 79 6.51 -0.33 0.41
C ALA A 79 5.77 -0.17 1.75
N LEU A 80 4.57 0.45 1.74
CA LEU A 80 3.71 0.58 2.91
C LEU A 80 3.17 -0.79 3.32
N SER A 81 2.50 -1.50 2.40
CA SER A 81 1.87 -2.79 2.66
C SER A 81 2.90 -3.86 3.04
N ALA A 82 3.97 -4.06 2.26
CA ALA A 82 5.03 -5.01 2.59
C ALA A 82 5.85 -4.59 3.83
N GLY A 83 5.85 -3.30 4.16
CA GLY A 83 6.45 -2.78 5.37
C GLY A 83 5.67 -3.20 6.62
N LEU A 84 4.34 -3.18 6.54
CA LEU A 84 3.43 -3.42 7.66
C LEU A 84 2.93 -4.86 7.78
N LEU A 85 2.79 -5.59 6.68
CA LEU A 85 2.15 -6.91 6.63
C LEU A 85 3.14 -8.09 6.59
N ASP A 86 4.44 -7.84 6.69
CA ASP A 86 5.45 -8.91 6.73
C ASP A 86 5.30 -9.79 7.98
N ASP A 87 5.20 -11.10 7.81
CA ASP A 87 4.94 -12.04 8.90
C ASP A 87 5.97 -11.98 10.04
N ALA A 88 7.24 -11.69 9.74
CA ALA A 88 8.33 -11.71 10.71
C ALA A 88 8.70 -10.33 11.25
N ARG A 89 8.44 -9.28 10.46
CA ARG A 89 8.97 -7.92 10.67
C ARG A 89 7.93 -6.83 10.44
N GLY A 90 6.67 -7.18 10.19
CA GLY A 90 5.54 -6.28 10.06
C GLY A 90 5.10 -5.72 11.41
N GLN A 91 3.93 -5.08 11.41
CA GLN A 91 3.33 -4.50 12.59
C GLN A 91 2.96 -5.58 13.62
N LYS A 92 3.01 -5.23 14.90
CA LYS A 92 2.49 -6.11 15.95
C LYS A 92 0.97 -6.00 16.06
N PRO A 93 0.26 -7.08 16.45
CA PRO A 93 -1.19 -7.04 16.60
C PRO A 93 -1.69 -5.94 17.54
N GLU A 94 -0.95 -5.62 18.62
CA GLU A 94 -1.35 -4.55 19.55
C GLU A 94 -1.25 -3.12 18.97
N TYR A 95 -0.58 -2.95 17.83
CA TYR A 95 -0.40 -1.66 17.12
C TYR A 95 -0.83 -1.76 15.65
N LEU A 96 -1.83 -2.61 15.37
CA LEU A 96 -2.32 -2.87 14.03
C LEU A 96 -2.83 -1.57 13.38
N THR A 97 -2.06 -1.08 12.40
CA THR A 97 -2.30 0.18 11.71
C THR A 97 -2.97 -0.05 10.36
N LEU A 98 -2.51 -1.06 9.60
CA LEU A 98 -3.05 -1.45 8.31
C LEU A 98 -3.83 -2.76 8.45
N LEU A 99 -5.13 -2.74 8.23
CA LEU A 99 -5.91 -3.95 8.01
C LEU A 99 -5.63 -4.46 6.60
N SER A 100 -5.60 -5.78 6.43
CA SER A 100 -5.55 -6.45 5.14
C SER A 100 -6.39 -7.72 5.19
N VAL A 101 -7.47 -7.74 4.40
CA VAL A 101 -8.45 -8.84 4.39
C VAL A 101 -8.79 -9.24 2.96
N ASP A 102 -8.83 -10.55 2.71
CA ASP A 102 -9.33 -11.13 1.46
C ASP A 102 -10.84 -10.87 1.33
N TRP A 103 -11.37 -10.83 0.10
CA TRP A 103 -12.80 -10.73 -0.17
C TRP A 103 -13.66 -11.85 0.46
N ARG A 104 -13.06 -13.01 0.78
CA ARG A 104 -13.65 -14.10 1.61
C ARG A 104 -13.15 -14.13 3.06
N GLY A 105 -12.25 -13.22 3.42
CA GLY A 105 -11.50 -13.22 4.67
C GLY A 105 -12.29 -12.71 5.88
N PHE A 106 -13.54 -13.14 6.06
CA PHE A 106 -14.42 -12.72 7.16
C PHE A 106 -13.82 -13.01 8.54
N ASP A 107 -13.23 -14.19 8.74
CA ASP A 107 -12.52 -14.54 9.99
C ASP A 107 -11.31 -13.62 10.23
N GLY A 108 -10.61 -13.25 9.14
CA GLY A 108 -9.49 -12.32 9.18
C GLY A 108 -9.94 -10.92 9.61
N PHE A 109 -11.08 -10.47 9.11
CA PHE A 109 -11.69 -9.20 9.52
C PHE A 109 -12.18 -9.25 10.98
N GLU A 110 -12.89 -10.30 11.37
CA GLU A 110 -13.35 -10.50 12.76
C GLU A 110 -12.19 -10.43 13.75
N TYR A 111 -11.05 -11.01 13.38
CA TYR A 111 -9.83 -10.95 14.19
C TYR A 111 -9.15 -9.56 14.18
N GLN A 112 -8.98 -8.95 13.00
CA GLN A 112 -8.20 -7.71 12.86
C GLN A 112 -8.95 -6.45 13.28
N ALA A 113 -10.27 -6.36 13.02
CA ALA A 113 -11.04 -5.13 13.25
C ALA A 113 -11.03 -4.66 14.71
N PRO A 114 -11.26 -5.51 15.73
CA PRO A 114 -11.17 -5.09 17.12
C PRO A 114 -9.76 -4.63 17.52
N LEU A 115 -8.72 -5.26 16.98
CA LEU A 115 -7.32 -4.90 17.23
C LEU A 115 -7.00 -3.53 16.64
N ALA A 116 -7.42 -3.28 15.40
CA ALA A 116 -7.24 -1.99 14.73
C ALA A 116 -7.96 -0.85 15.47
N VAL A 117 -9.20 -1.09 15.88
CA VAL A 117 -10.00 -0.11 16.64
C VAL A 117 -9.28 0.27 17.94
N LYS A 118 -8.79 -0.72 18.67
CA LYS A 118 -8.01 -0.49 19.89
C LYS A 118 -6.70 0.26 19.60
N ALA A 119 -5.96 -0.14 18.57
CA ALA A 119 -4.72 0.50 18.16
C ALA A 119 -4.92 1.96 17.68
N SER A 120 -6.10 2.28 17.16
CA SER A 120 -6.49 3.65 16.80
C SER A 120 -6.77 4.55 18.00
N GLY A 121 -6.77 4.00 19.22
CA GLY A 121 -7.00 4.72 20.47
C GLY A 121 -8.47 4.80 20.90
N LEU A 122 -9.35 3.96 20.34
CA LEU A 122 -10.72 3.78 20.84
C LEU A 122 -10.73 2.73 21.94
N GLU A 123 -11.36 3.04 23.08
CA GLU A 123 -11.52 2.10 24.20
C GLU A 123 -12.69 1.14 24.00
N GLU A 124 -13.69 1.55 23.21
CA GLU A 124 -14.85 0.73 22.89
C GLU A 124 -14.45 -0.39 21.93
N ALA A 125 -14.79 -1.63 22.29
CA ALA A 125 -14.56 -2.78 21.43
C ALA A 125 -15.55 -2.77 20.26
N TYR A 126 -15.04 -3.00 19.06
CA TYR A 126 -15.88 -3.29 17.92
C TYR A 126 -16.47 -4.70 18.06
N GLU A 127 -17.79 -4.79 18.09
CA GLU A 127 -18.51 -6.07 18.09
C GLU A 127 -18.79 -6.47 16.64
N TYR A 128 -18.07 -7.47 16.16
CA TYR A 128 -18.27 -8.00 14.82
C TYR A 128 -19.66 -8.65 14.71
N ARG A 129 -20.41 -8.26 13.69
CA ARG A 129 -21.68 -8.89 13.33
C ARG A 129 -21.69 -9.17 11.84
N HIS A 130 -21.62 -10.44 11.47
CA HIS A 130 -21.75 -10.86 10.09
C HIS A 130 -23.16 -11.36 9.82
N LEU A 131 -23.81 -10.78 8.81
CA LEU A 131 -24.96 -11.39 8.18
C LEU A 131 -24.43 -12.25 7.03
N GLU A 132 -24.76 -13.54 6.99
CA GLU A 132 -24.22 -14.52 6.01
C GLU A 132 -24.39 -14.12 4.53
N ALA A 133 -25.26 -13.15 4.23
CA ALA A 133 -25.49 -12.63 2.87
C ALA A 133 -24.66 -11.39 2.52
N SER A 134 -23.92 -10.80 3.46
CA SER A 134 -23.17 -9.56 3.25
C SER A 134 -21.83 -9.81 2.58
N GLU A 135 -21.51 -9.00 1.57
CA GLU A 135 -20.18 -8.99 0.95
C GLU A 135 -19.17 -8.22 1.81
N MET A 136 -17.87 -8.53 1.69
CA MET A 136 -16.81 -7.83 2.43
C MET A 136 -16.85 -6.31 2.24
N VAL A 137 -17.17 -5.85 1.03
CA VAL A 137 -17.34 -4.41 0.71
C VAL A 137 -18.41 -3.75 1.58
N GLN A 138 -19.56 -4.43 1.78
CA GLN A 138 -20.65 -3.92 2.60
C GLN A 138 -20.24 -3.89 4.08
N LEU A 139 -19.58 -4.94 4.55
CA LEU A 139 -19.05 -5.03 5.91
C LEU A 139 -18.04 -3.91 6.21
N LEU A 140 -17.15 -3.58 5.27
CA LEU A 140 -16.21 -2.47 5.42
C LEU A 140 -16.90 -1.10 5.43
N ALA A 141 -18.00 -0.93 4.67
CA ALA A 141 -18.80 0.28 4.72
C ALA A 141 -19.52 0.44 6.07
N GLU A 142 -20.14 -0.62 6.58
CA GLU A 142 -20.74 -0.65 7.93
C GLU A 142 -19.70 -0.37 9.02
N PHE A 143 -18.48 -0.88 8.84
CA PHE A 143 -17.36 -0.59 9.72
C PHE A 143 -16.96 0.89 9.71
N ASP A 144 -16.89 1.55 8.55
CA ASP A 144 -16.65 3.00 8.47
C ASP A 144 -17.80 3.81 9.11
N GLU A 145 -19.05 3.39 8.93
CA GLU A 145 -20.19 4.04 9.60
C GLU A 145 -20.08 3.94 11.13
N TRP A 146 -19.72 2.77 11.65
CA TRP A 146 -19.47 2.57 13.08
C TRP A 146 -18.31 3.43 13.59
N LEU A 147 -17.24 3.58 12.81
CA LEU A 147 -16.10 4.46 13.15
C LEU A 147 -16.48 5.94 13.11
N THR A 148 -17.32 6.34 12.15
CA THR A 148 -17.72 7.72 11.90
C THR A 148 -18.40 8.34 13.11
N VAL A 149 -19.33 7.61 13.74
CA VAL A 149 -20.02 8.09 14.96
C VAL A 149 -19.07 8.22 16.16
N ARG A 150 -17.87 7.64 16.08
CA ARG A 150 -16.79 7.70 17.09
C ARG A 150 -15.66 8.66 16.69
N GLY A 151 -15.89 9.52 15.70
CA GLY A 151 -14.92 10.52 15.24
C GLY A 151 -13.72 9.93 14.50
N ARG A 152 -13.83 8.70 13.99
CA ARG A 152 -12.82 8.01 13.19
C ARG A 152 -13.35 7.74 11.78
N ARG A 153 -12.46 7.44 10.84
CA ARG A 153 -12.81 6.98 9.48
C ARG A 153 -11.90 5.84 9.08
N TYR A 154 -12.43 4.93 8.28
CA TYR A 154 -11.67 3.92 7.57
C TYR A 154 -11.30 4.45 6.19
N LEU A 155 -9.99 4.52 5.91
CA LEU A 155 -9.47 4.88 4.59
C LEU A 155 -9.03 3.61 3.88
N HIS A 156 -9.62 3.36 2.72
CA HIS A 156 -9.26 2.24 1.85
C HIS A 156 -7.98 2.56 1.10
N LEU A 157 -7.00 1.67 1.17
CA LEU A 157 -5.76 1.74 0.42
C LEU A 157 -5.97 1.15 -0.98
N GLU A 158 -5.80 1.96 -2.01
CA GLU A 158 -5.84 1.47 -3.39
C GLU A 158 -4.50 0.83 -3.77
N SER A 159 -4.36 -0.46 -3.48
CA SER A 159 -3.17 -1.24 -3.83
C SER A 159 -3.25 -1.89 -5.22
N GLY A 160 -4.46 -2.04 -5.78
CA GLY A 160 -4.68 -2.87 -6.97
C GLY A 160 -4.54 -4.37 -6.71
N SER A 161 -4.44 -4.75 -5.43
CA SER A 161 -4.46 -6.13 -4.94
C SER A 161 -5.88 -6.72 -4.99
N ASP A 162 -5.97 -8.04 -4.80
CA ASP A 162 -7.22 -8.75 -4.51
C ASP A 162 -7.62 -8.69 -3.03
N THR A 163 -6.79 -8.05 -2.20
CA THR A 163 -7.04 -7.79 -0.78
C THR A 163 -7.57 -6.39 -0.54
N TYR A 164 -8.55 -6.27 0.35
CA TYR A 164 -8.99 -5.00 0.90
C TYR A 164 -8.04 -4.57 2.00
N GLU A 165 -7.32 -3.49 1.74
CA GLU A 165 -6.41 -2.89 2.70
C GLU A 165 -6.91 -1.52 3.15
N GLY A 166 -6.60 -1.14 4.39
CA GLY A 166 -6.99 0.19 4.86
C GLY A 166 -6.56 0.52 6.28
N VAL A 167 -6.67 1.79 6.62
CA VAL A 167 -6.19 2.37 7.87
C VAL A 167 -7.30 3.12 8.59
N ILE A 168 -7.28 3.10 9.93
CA ILE A 168 -8.20 3.90 10.74
C ILE A 168 -7.53 5.22 11.10
N VAL A 169 -8.21 6.34 10.82
CA VAL A 169 -7.71 7.69 11.10
C VAL A 169 -8.74 8.52 11.83
N MET A 170 -8.35 9.70 12.33
CA MET A 170 -9.32 10.66 12.85
C MET A 170 -10.11 11.29 11.73
N SER A 171 -11.43 11.41 11.91
CA SER A 171 -12.32 12.03 10.92
C SER A 171 -11.83 13.42 10.50
N ALA A 172 -11.37 14.22 11.47
CA ALA A 172 -10.84 15.56 11.21
C ALA A 172 -9.51 15.57 10.43
N GLN A 173 -8.76 14.48 10.45
CA GLN A 173 -7.45 14.35 9.79
C GLN A 173 -7.54 13.64 8.43
N ALA A 174 -8.66 12.97 8.13
CA ALA A 174 -8.82 12.18 6.91
C ALA A 174 -8.48 12.97 5.62
N PRO A 175 -8.96 14.20 5.40
CA PRO A 175 -8.62 14.96 4.18
C PRO A 175 -7.12 15.25 4.05
N ASP A 176 -6.46 15.59 5.17
CA ASP A 176 -5.03 15.87 5.18
C ASP A 176 -4.20 14.62 4.95
N ILE A 177 -4.60 13.49 5.55
CA ILE A 177 -3.93 12.20 5.34
C ILE A 177 -4.04 11.76 3.88
N ILE A 178 -5.22 11.89 3.26
CA ILE A 178 -5.40 11.58 1.84
C ILE A 178 -4.48 12.45 0.98
N ARG A 179 -4.40 13.76 1.26
CA ARG A 179 -3.52 14.67 0.52
C ARG A 179 -2.04 14.32 0.69
N ILE A 180 -1.58 14.11 1.93
CA ILE A 180 -0.18 13.75 2.21
C ILE A 180 0.18 12.40 1.59
N ALA A 181 -0.75 11.45 1.60
CA ALA A 181 -0.56 10.16 0.95
C ALA A 181 -0.42 10.31 -0.57
N ALA A 182 -1.27 11.13 -1.20
CA ALA A 182 -1.16 11.42 -2.63
C ALA A 182 0.20 12.04 -2.99
N ASP A 183 0.68 12.98 -2.18
CA ASP A 183 2.02 13.57 -2.33
C ASP A 183 3.15 12.52 -2.18
N ALA A 184 2.90 11.42 -1.45
CA ALA A 184 3.81 10.29 -1.29
C ALA A 184 3.67 9.23 -2.39
N GLY A 185 2.69 9.34 -3.30
CA GLY A 185 2.38 8.35 -4.32
C GLY A 185 1.43 7.24 -3.87
N ILE A 186 0.70 7.42 -2.76
CA ILE A 186 -0.28 6.49 -2.23
C ILE A 186 -1.69 7.05 -2.44
N ARG A 187 -2.62 6.20 -2.86
CA ARG A 187 -4.04 6.57 -2.97
C ARG A 187 -4.84 5.96 -1.84
N PHE A 188 -5.50 6.84 -1.08
CA PHE A 188 -6.51 6.48 -0.09
C PHE A 188 -7.86 7.04 -0.51
N SER A 189 -8.92 6.30 -0.24
CA SER A 189 -10.30 6.71 -0.51
C SER A 189 -11.22 6.40 0.68
N LEU A 190 -12.38 7.08 0.73
CA LEU A 190 -13.43 6.82 1.71
C LEU A 190 -14.42 5.73 1.26
N THR A 191 -14.25 5.26 0.03
CA THR A 191 -15.13 4.28 -0.57
C THR A 191 -14.28 3.11 -1.05
N PRO A 192 -14.66 1.86 -0.73
CA PRO A 192 -13.99 0.70 -1.29
C PRO A 192 -14.01 0.77 -2.82
N VAL A 193 -12.89 0.40 -3.44
CA VAL A 193 -12.72 0.28 -4.90
C VAL A 193 -12.80 -1.19 -5.29
#